data_AF-A0A846PY62-F1
#
_entry.id   AF-A0A846PY62-F1
#
_cell.length_a   1.000
_cell.length_b   1.000
_cell.length_c   1.000
_cell.angle_alpha   90.00
_cell.angle_beta   90.00
_cell.angle_gamma   90.00
#
_symmetry.space_group_name_H-M   'P 1'
#
loop_
_entity.id
_entity.type
_entity.pdbx_description
1 polymer ?
#
loop_
_entity_poly.entity_id
_entity_poly.type
_entity_poly.pdbx_seq_one_letter_code
_entity_poly.pdbx_strand_id
1 'polypeptide(L)'
;QLNPENVNGYRYAYLLENYVKREYPIPMRDGVKLFTQVYSPLDKSQNYPIMLRRTPYGIPPYGENVYRDSLGPTWLFTEEGFIFVYQDCR
;
A
#
# COMPACT_ATOMS: atom_id res chain seq x y z
N GLN A 1 -10.58 20.35 -15.38
CA GLN A 1 -9.13 20.64 -15.44
C GLN A 1 -8.57 20.41 -14.04
N LEU A 2 -7.60 19.51 -13.92
CA LEU A 2 -6.99 19.11 -12.65
C LEU A 2 -6.08 20.25 -12.14
N ASN A 3 -6.31 20.69 -10.90
CA ASN A 3 -5.59 21.79 -10.28
C ASN A 3 -4.35 21.25 -9.51
N PRO A 4 -3.12 21.67 -9.86
CA PRO A 4 -1.88 21.14 -9.27
C PRO A 4 -1.70 21.41 -7.76
N GLU A 5 -2.53 22.25 -7.14
CA GLU A 5 -2.46 22.52 -5.70
C GLU A 5 -3.10 21.43 -4.81
N ASN A 6 -3.83 20.46 -5.39
CA ASN A 6 -4.46 19.37 -4.64
C ASN A 6 -3.82 18.00 -4.95
N VAL A 7 -2.49 17.93 -4.87
CA VAL A 7 -1.70 16.70 -5.16
C VAL A 7 -2.17 15.50 -4.33
N ASN A 8 -2.58 15.73 -3.08
CA ASN A 8 -3.03 14.66 -2.18
C ASN A 8 -4.36 14.05 -2.65
N GLY A 9 -5.32 14.87 -3.11
CA GLY A 9 -6.59 14.38 -3.66
C GLY A 9 -6.40 13.58 -4.96
N TYR A 10 -5.49 14.02 -5.83
CA TYR A 10 -5.16 13.29 -7.07
C TYR A 10 -4.56 11.91 -6.80
N ARG A 11 -3.56 11.83 -5.91
CA ARG A 11 -2.91 10.55 -5.55
C ARG A 11 -3.88 9.57 -4.91
N TYR A 12 -4.75 10.07 -4.03
CA TYR A 12 -5.77 9.26 -3.38
C TYR A 12 -6.74 8.66 -4.41
N ALA A 13 -7.24 9.47 -5.36
CA ALA A 13 -8.10 8.99 -6.44
C ALA A 13 -7.38 7.95 -7.32
N TYR A 14 -6.13 8.21 -7.70
CA TYR A 14 -5.32 7.28 -8.48
C TYR A 14 -5.18 5.91 -7.79
N LEU A 15 -4.94 5.91 -6.47
CA LEU A 15 -4.82 4.67 -5.71
C LEU A 15 -6.14 3.88 -5.67
N LEU A 16 -7.28 4.54 -5.54
CA LEU A 16 -8.58 3.88 -5.59
C LEU A 16 -8.90 3.28 -6.97
N GLU A 17 -8.45 3.93 -8.04
CA GLU A 17 -8.70 3.50 -9.41
C GLU A 17 -7.74 2.40 -9.89
N ASN A 18 -6.52 2.36 -9.37
CA ASN A 18 -5.44 1.51 -9.91
C ASN A 18 -4.92 0.44 -8.94
N TYR A 19 -5.23 0.54 -7.65
CA TYR A 19 -4.75 -0.40 -6.65
C TYR A 19 -5.90 -1.03 -5.85
N VAL A 20 -5.66 -2.23 -5.35
CA VAL A 20 -6.48 -2.86 -4.32
C VAL A 20 -5.66 -3.02 -3.05
N LYS A 21 -6.21 -2.53 -1.93
CA LYS A 21 -5.70 -2.76 -0.58
C LYS A 21 -6.34 -4.02 0.01
N ARG A 22 -5.53 -4.84 0.67
CA ARG A 22 -5.98 -5.98 1.48
C ARG A 22 -5.21 -6.05 2.78
N GLU A 23 -5.85 -6.55 3.82
CA GLU A 23 -5.27 -6.67 5.15
C GLU A 23 -5.18 -8.13 5.57
N TYR A 24 -3.99 -8.55 6.01
CA TYR A 24 -3.70 -9.95 6.30
C TYR A 24 -3.03 -10.12 7.66
N PRO A 25 -3.48 -11.08 8.49
CA PRO A 25 -2.75 -11.52 9.67
C PRO A 25 -1.77 -12.65 9.29
N ILE A 26 -0.52 -12.31 9.00
CA ILE A 26 0.47 -13.28 8.50
C ILE A 26 1.06 -14.09 9.66
N PRO A 27 0.92 -15.43 9.69
CA PRO A 27 1.48 -16.27 10.74
C PRO A 27 3.00 -16.39 10.63
N MET A 28 3.70 -16.17 11.74
CA MET A 28 5.14 -16.34 11.87
C MET A 28 5.48 -17.76 12.35
N ARG A 29 6.77 -18.11 12.36
CA ARG A 29 7.27 -19.43 12.79
C ARG A 29 6.90 -19.79 14.24
N ASP A 30 6.74 -18.80 15.10
CA ASP A 30 6.38 -18.95 16.51
C ASP A 30 4.85 -18.93 16.76
N GLY A 31 4.04 -18.89 15.69
CA GLY A 31 2.57 -18.85 15.77
C GLY A 31 1.97 -17.46 15.98
N VAL A 32 2.79 -16.43 16.22
CA VAL A 32 2.32 -15.03 16.30
C VAL A 32 1.88 -14.56 14.92
N LYS A 33 0.78 -13.81 14.84
CA LYS A 33 0.29 -13.23 13.58
C LYS A 33 0.66 -11.75 13.52
N LEU A 34 1.32 -11.33 12.44
CA LEU A 34 1.65 -9.93 12.21
C LEU A 34 0.67 -9.29 11.24
N PHE A 35 0.16 -8.12 11.62
CA PHE A 35 -0.72 -7.34 10.78
C PHE A 35 0.04 -6.80 9.57
N THR A 36 -0.50 -7.03 8.38
CA THR A 36 0.15 -6.70 7.10
C THR A 36 -0.88 -6.09 6.14
N GLN A 37 -0.62 -4.88 5.65
CA GLN A 37 -1.37 -4.26 4.56
C GLN A 37 -0.63 -4.47 3.24
N VAL A 38 -1.36 -4.92 2.22
CA VAL A 38 -0.83 -5.15 0.88
C VAL A 38 -1.62 -4.29 -0.10
N TYR A 39 -0.91 -3.47 -0.86
CA TYR A 39 -1.44 -2.69 -1.97
C TYR A 39 -0.89 -3.31 -3.25
N SER A 40 -1.75 -3.91 -4.07
CA SER A 40 -1.38 -4.49 -5.36
C SER A 40 -2.06 -3.75 -6.50
N PRO A 41 -1.38 -3.53 -7.64
CA PRO A 41 -2.02 -2.95 -8.80
C PRO A 41 -3.16 -3.84 -9.30
N LEU A 42 -4.21 -3.21 -9.85
CA LEU A 42 -5.31 -3.91 -10.51
C LEU A 42 -4.87 -4.50 -11.85
N ASP A 43 -3.86 -3.90 -12.49
CA ASP A 43 -3.21 -4.50 -13.65
C ASP A 43 -2.50 -5.80 -13.24
N LYS A 44 -2.75 -6.85 -14.03
CA LYS A 44 -2.19 -8.19 -13.87
C LYS A 44 -1.47 -8.66 -15.15
N SER A 45 -1.21 -7.73 -16.07
CA SER A 45 -0.54 -8.01 -17.35
C SER A 45 0.90 -8.49 -17.18
N GLN A 46 1.55 -8.07 -16.09
CA GLN A 46 2.94 -8.38 -15.78
C GLN A 46 3.15 -8.69 -14.29
N ASN A 47 4.32 -9.25 -13.98
CA ASN A 47 4.76 -9.43 -12.59
C ASN A 47 5.36 -8.14 -12.07
N TYR A 48 4.84 -7.64 -10.96
CA TYR A 48 5.34 -6.43 -10.32
C TYR A 48 6.26 -6.77 -9.13
N PRO A 49 7.34 -5.98 -8.93
CA PRO A 49 8.20 -6.13 -7.76
C PRO A 49 7.46 -5.78 -6.47
N ILE A 50 7.86 -6.43 -5.37
CA ILE A 50 7.31 -6.19 -4.03
C ILE A 50 8.27 -5.31 -3.23
N MET A 51 7.75 -4.23 -2.66
CA MET A 51 8.42 -3.37 -1.70
C MET A 51 7.87 -3.60 -0.30
N LEU A 52 8.64 -4.28 0.56
CA LEU A 52 8.29 -4.57 1.94
C LEU A 52 8.89 -3.53 2.89
N ARG A 53 8.05 -2.91 3.71
CA ARG A 53 8.47 -2.07 4.84
C ARG A 53 7.86 -2.59 6.14
N ARG A 54 8.73 -2.94 7.10
CA ARG A 54 8.35 -3.32 8.46
C ARG A 54 8.61 -2.16 9.40
N THR A 55 7.67 -1.85 10.29
CA THR A 55 7.78 -0.69 11.21
C THR A 55 7.17 -0.99 12.57
N PRO A 56 7.81 -0.58 13.70
CA PRO A 56 7.22 -0.67 15.03
C PRO A 56 6.26 0.49 15.35
N TYR A 57 6.12 1.46 14.45
CA TYR A 57 5.39 2.70 14.70
C TYR A 57 3.90 2.67 14.26
N GLY A 58 3.35 1.47 14.04
CA GLY A 58 2.01 1.30 13.50
C GLY A 58 1.92 1.65 12.01
N ILE A 59 0.86 1.18 11.36
CA ILE A 59 0.62 1.44 9.93
C ILE A 59 -0.80 1.97 9.64
N PRO A 60 -1.19 3.13 10.18
CA PRO A 60 -2.46 3.74 9.79
C PRO A 60 -2.47 4.16 8.31
N PRO A 61 -3.64 4.20 7.66
CA PRO A 61 -4.97 3.86 8.19
C PRO A 61 -5.29 2.35 8.12
N TYR A 62 -6.07 1.86 9.08
CA TYR A 62 -6.56 0.47 9.14
C TYR A 62 -7.93 0.33 8.44
N GLY A 63 -8.21 -0.85 7.91
CA GLY A 63 -9.41 -1.18 7.15
C GLY A 63 -9.16 -1.19 5.64
N GLU A 64 -9.71 -2.17 4.95
CA GLU A 64 -9.46 -2.40 3.51
C GLU A 64 -9.96 -1.27 2.60
N ASN A 65 -10.98 -0.52 3.04
CA ASN A 65 -11.58 0.57 2.28
C ASN A 65 -10.94 1.94 2.55
N VAL A 66 -9.89 2.01 3.38
CA VAL A 66 -9.23 3.27 3.74
C VAL A 66 -7.78 3.20 3.28
N TYR A 67 -7.42 4.08 2.34
CA TYR A 67 -6.11 4.08 1.69
C TYR A 67 -5.19 5.12 2.32
N ARG A 68 -3.88 4.89 2.20
CA ARG A 68 -2.90 5.95 2.44
C ARG A 68 -2.92 6.95 1.30
N ASP A 69 -2.61 8.21 1.60
CA ASP A 69 -2.46 9.26 0.58
C ASP A 69 -1.23 9.05 -0.32
N SER A 70 -0.27 8.25 0.14
CA SER A 70 0.96 7.95 -0.60
C SER A 70 1.49 6.56 -0.25
N LEU A 71 1.96 5.85 -1.27
CA LEU A 71 2.66 4.58 -1.16
C LEU A 71 4.14 4.76 -1.54
N GLY A 72 4.98 3.92 -0.94
CA GLY A 72 6.43 3.95 -1.14
C GLY A 72 7.16 5.15 -0.54
N PRO A 73 8.48 5.25 -0.76
CA PRO A 73 9.28 6.43 -0.41
C PRO A 73 9.04 7.60 -1.36
N THR A 74 8.68 7.31 -2.62
CA THR A 74 8.44 8.28 -3.68
C THR A 74 7.27 7.80 -4.56
N TRP A 75 6.49 8.72 -5.09
CA TRP A 75 5.34 8.43 -5.97
C TRP A 75 5.70 7.67 -7.26
N LEU A 76 6.93 7.84 -7.76
CA LEU A 76 7.42 7.16 -8.97
C LEU A 76 7.23 5.63 -8.91
N PHE A 77 7.45 5.01 -7.75
CA PHE A 77 7.26 3.56 -7.60
C PHE A 77 5.78 3.15 -7.71
N THR A 78 4.86 4.06 -7.34
CA THR A 78 3.42 3.80 -7.47
C THR A 78 3.01 3.82 -8.94
N GLU A 79 3.58 4.75 -9.72
CA GLU A 79 3.37 4.85 -11.17
C GLU A 79 3.97 3.66 -11.94
N GLU A 80 5.09 3.11 -11.46
CA GLU A 80 5.70 1.89 -12.00
C GLU A 80 4.94 0.60 -11.62
N GLY A 81 3.92 0.68 -10.77
CA GLY A 81 3.07 -0.46 -10.42
C GLY A 81 3.59 -1.35 -9.29
N PHE A 82 4.52 -0.88 -8.45
CA PHE A 82 5.07 -1.71 -7.37
C PHE A 82 3.98 -2.23 -6.42
N ILE A 83 4.14 -3.46 -5.93
CA ILE A 83 3.32 -3.98 -4.85
C ILE A 83 3.89 -3.48 -3.53
N PHE A 84 3.11 -2.74 -2.76
CA PHE A 84 3.54 -2.21 -1.47
C PHE A 84 3.04 -3.07 -0.33
N VAL A 85 3.95 -3.49 0.54
CA VAL A 85 3.64 -4.27 1.74
C VAL A 85 4.10 -3.49 2.96
N TYR A 86 3.15 -3.14 3.81
CA TYR A 86 3.41 -2.54 5.11
C TYR A 86 3.07 -3.55 6.19
N GLN A 87 4.01 -3.83 7.08
CA GLN A 87 3.79 -4.77 8.16
C GLN A 87 4.17 -4.14 9.50
N ASP A 88 3.33 -4.35 10.50
CA ASP A 88 3.68 -3.98 11.87
C ASP A 88 4.72 -4.96 12.42
N CYS A 89 5.75 -4.39 13.05
CA CYS A 89 6.67 -5.18 13.84
C CYS A 89 5.97 -5.68 15.11
N ARG A 90 6.53 -6.76 15.67
CA ARG A 90 6.19 -7.23 17.01
C ARG A 90 6.60 -6.21 18.07
#